data_AF-A0A8T0FIK6-F1
#
_entry.id   AF-A0A8T0FIK6-F1
#
_cell.length_a   1.000
_cell.length_b   1.000
_cell.length_c   1.000
_cell.angle_alpha   90.00
_cell.angle_beta   90.00
_cell.angle_gamma   90.00
#
_symmetry.space_group_name_H-M   'P 1'
#
loop_
_entity.id
_entity.type
_entity.pdbx_description
1 polymer ?
#
loop_
_entity_poly.entity_id
_entity_poly.type
_entity_poly.pdbx_seq_one_letter_code
_entity_poly.pdbx_strand_id
1 'polypeptide(L)'
;MDNHSSYDSVKLKLNEKEFVFEDGKWNGEFSGDDIASLLKQNQDLIEENNFLKLKIEMLLNMVAEEFAKNQTRDASQHKIPRL
;
A
#
# COMPACT_ATOMS: atom_id res chain seq x y z
N MET A 1 29.49 41.24 -7.01
CA MET A 1 29.18 40.56 -5.74
C MET A 1 28.00 39.68 -6.03
N ASP A 2 28.24 38.39 -5.96
CA ASP A 2 27.66 37.39 -6.85
C ASP A 2 26.23 36.99 -6.48
N ASN A 3 25.44 36.78 -7.53
CA ASN A 3 24.14 36.13 -7.51
C ASN A 3 24.33 34.68 -7.01
N HIS A 4 24.17 34.43 -5.71
CA HIS A 4 23.85 33.11 -5.23
C HIS A 4 22.34 33.02 -5.06
N SER A 5 21.72 32.45 -6.09
CA SER A 5 20.35 31.97 -6.08
C SER A 5 20.16 31.16 -4.80
N SER A 6 19.47 31.74 -3.82
CA SER A 6 19.04 31.04 -2.60
C SER A 6 18.03 30.02 -3.07
N TYR A 7 18.51 28.82 -3.41
CA TYR A 7 17.65 27.67 -3.57
C TYR A 7 16.83 27.58 -2.29
N ASP A 8 15.50 27.66 -2.41
CA ASP A 8 14.59 27.42 -1.30
C ASP A 8 15.03 26.11 -0.64
N SER A 9 15.43 26.17 0.63
CA SER A 9 15.95 25.01 1.35
C SER A 9 14.98 23.85 1.19
N VAL A 10 15.47 22.65 0.88
CA VAL A 10 14.57 21.50 0.68
C VAL A 10 13.93 21.17 2.03
N LYS A 11 12.60 21.34 2.09
CA LYS A 11 11.82 21.05 3.29
C LYS A 11 11.05 19.75 3.14
N LEU A 12 11.08 18.92 4.18
CA LEU A 12 10.29 17.70 4.27
C LEU A 12 9.35 17.85 5.47
N LYS A 13 8.05 17.72 5.25
CA LYS A 13 7.07 17.71 6.32
C LYS A 13 6.63 16.28 6.59
N LEU A 14 6.96 15.77 7.78
CA LEU A 14 6.49 14.47 8.27
C LEU A 14 5.61 14.74 9.50
N ASN A 15 4.33 14.37 9.42
CA ASN A 15 3.31 14.74 10.41
C ASN A 15 3.27 16.27 10.63
N GLU A 16 3.34 16.71 11.89
CA GLU A 16 3.35 18.13 12.29
C GLU A 16 4.77 18.72 12.35
N LYS A 17 5.80 17.96 11.94
CA LYS A 17 7.20 18.39 12.02
C LYS A 17 7.77 18.68 10.63
N GLU A 18 8.54 19.75 10.55
CA GLU A 18 9.23 20.21 9.35
C GLU A 18 10.74 19.97 9.52
N PHE A 19 11.35 19.36 8.51
CA PHE A 19 12.77 19.08 8.42
C PHE A 19 13.34 19.95 7.30
N VAL A 20 14.49 20.57 7.56
CA VAL A 20 15.18 21.40 6.57
C VAL A 20 16.50 20.72 6.20
N PHE A 21 16.76 20.57 4.90
CA PHE A 21 18.01 20.02 4.41
C PHE A 21 19.05 21.13 4.23
N GLU A 22 20.09 21.13 5.07
CA GLU A 22 21.19 22.09 5.05
C GLU A 22 22.52 21.34 5.28
N ASP A 23 23.58 21.76 4.58
CA ASP A 23 24.93 21.17 4.68
C ASP A 23 24.99 19.64 4.55
N GLY A 24 24.14 19.07 3.70
CA GLY A 24 24.09 17.63 3.44
C GLY A 24 23.40 16.81 4.54
N LYS A 25 22.74 17.47 5.51
CA LYS A 25 22.05 16.82 6.63
C LYS A 25 20.61 17.33 6.76
N TRP A 26 19.74 16.44 7.22
CA TRP A 26 18.39 16.84 7.63
C TRP A 26 18.43 17.35 9.05
N ASN A 27 18.07 18.62 9.23
CA ASN A 27 17.95 19.27 10.52
C ASN A 27 16.48 19.23 10.95
N GLY A 28 16.23 18.52 12.06
CA GLY A 28 14.92 18.40 12.69
C GLY A 28 14.97 17.41 13.84
N GLU A 29 14.25 17.69 14.92
CA GLU A 29 14.25 16.86 16.13
C GLU A 29 13.22 15.73 16.00
N PHE A 30 13.72 14.50 15.84
CA PHE A 30 12.95 13.29 16.13
C PHE A 30 13.09 12.98 17.61
N SER A 31 11.98 12.99 18.34
CA SER A 31 11.92 12.40 19.67
C SER A 31 11.88 10.88 19.53
N GLY A 32 12.42 10.13 20.50
CA GLY A 32 12.33 8.66 20.48
C GLY A 32 10.88 8.14 20.34
N ASP A 33 9.93 8.90 20.88
CA ASP A 33 8.49 8.64 20.79
C ASP A 33 7.94 8.77 19.35
N ASP A 34 8.48 9.66 18.54
CA ASP A 34 8.07 9.82 17.14
C ASP A 34 8.50 8.63 16.30
N ILE A 35 9.72 8.13 16.55
CA ILE A 35 10.25 6.93 15.88
C ILE A 35 9.41 5.72 16.29
N ALA A 36 9.08 5.58 17.58
CA ALA A 36 8.21 4.51 18.06
C ALA A 36 6.81 4.57 17.44
N SER A 37 6.22 5.77 17.32
CA SER A 37 4.93 5.99 16.65
C SER A 37 4.97 5.62 15.17
N LEU A 38 6.00 6.05 14.44
CA LEU A 38 6.18 5.73 13.03
C LEU A 38 6.39 4.22 12.79
N LEU A 39 7.18 3.56 13.65
CA LEU A 39 7.37 2.11 13.57
C LEU A 39 6.06 1.37 13.81
N LYS A 40 5.25 1.82 14.78
CA LYS A 40 3.93 1.24 15.05
C LYS A 40 2.99 1.42 13.86
N GLN A 41 2.90 2.63 13.30
CA GLN A 41 2.08 2.91 12.12
C GLN A 41 2.51 2.06 10.93
N ASN A 42 3.82 1.88 10.73
CA ASN A 42 4.34 1.03 9.67
C ASN A 42 3.93 -0.43 9.86
N GLN A 43 4.01 -0.95 11.09
CA GLN A 43 3.58 -2.29 11.42
C GLN A 43 2.07 -2.47 11.18
N ASP A 44 1.24 -1.54 11.66
CA ASP A 44 -0.22 -1.57 11.48
C ASP A 44 -0.57 -1.59 9.97
N LEU A 45 0.12 -0.78 9.16
CA LEU A 45 -0.06 -0.74 7.71
C LEU A 45 0.38 -2.03 7.01
N ILE A 46 1.46 -2.67 7.47
CA ILE A 46 1.91 -3.97 6.94
C ILE A 46 0.87 -5.05 7.23
N GLU A 47 0.34 -5.07 8.45
CA GLU A 47 -0.69 -6.02 8.87
C GLU A 47 -1.97 -5.84 8.05
N GLU A 48 -2.44 -4.60 7.88
CA GLU A 48 -3.59 -4.29 7.03
C GLU A 48 -3.34 -4.70 5.57
N ASN A 49 -2.15 -4.40 5.03
CA ASN A 49 -1.80 -4.79 3.66
C ASN A 49 -1.84 -6.31 3.46
N ASN A 50 -1.30 -7.07 4.41
CA ASN A 50 -1.31 -8.53 4.37
C ASN A 50 -2.73 -9.09 4.48
N PHE A 51 -3.56 -8.51 5.36
CA PHE A 51 -4.96 -8.90 5.48
C PHE A 51 -5.76 -8.64 4.19
N LEU A 52 -5.56 -7.48 3.57
CA LEU A 52 -6.22 -7.12 2.32
C LEU A 52 -5.80 -8.06 1.17
N LYS A 53 -4.51 -8.41 1.07
CA LYS A 53 -4.03 -9.39 0.09
C LYS A 53 -4.71 -10.75 0.28
N LEU A 54 -4.77 -11.27 1.51
CA LEU A 54 -5.45 -12.52 1.81
C LEU A 54 -6.93 -12.47 1.42
N LYS A 55 -7.62 -11.36 1.73
CA LYS A 55 -9.02 -11.17 1.36
C LYS A 55 -9.22 -11.19 -0.16
N ILE A 56 -8.33 -10.57 -0.92
CA ILE A 56 -8.34 -10.60 -2.38
C ILE A 56 -8.17 -12.03 -2.89
N GLU A 57 -7.18 -12.78 -2.38
CA GLU A 57 -6.94 -14.18 -2.78
C GLU A 57 -8.16 -15.07 -2.51
N MET A 58 -8.80 -14.92 -1.35
CA MET A 58 -10.02 -15.67 -1.03
C MET A 58 -11.16 -15.34 -2.00
N LEU A 59 -11.38 -14.06 -2.29
CA LEU A 59 -12.42 -13.64 -3.23
C LEU A 59 -12.13 -14.14 -4.65
N LEU A 60 -10.86 -14.13 -5.08
CA LEU A 60 -10.46 -14.68 -6.36
C LEU A 60 -10.72 -16.20 -6.43
N ASN A 61 -10.44 -16.94 -5.35
CA ASN A 61 -10.75 -18.36 -5.27
C ASN A 61 -12.27 -18.61 -5.37
N MET A 62 -13.09 -17.83 -4.66
CA MET A 62 -14.56 -17.96 -4.73
C MET A 62 -15.08 -17.69 -6.15
N VAL A 63 -14.58 -16.64 -6.82
CA VAL A 63 -14.95 -16.33 -8.20
C VAL A 63 -14.51 -17.43 -9.16
N ALA A 64 -13.29 -17.95 -9.00
CA ALA A 64 -12.78 -19.06 -9.81
C ALA A 64 -13.62 -20.34 -9.63
N GLU A 65 -14.03 -20.64 -8.39
CA GLU A 65 -14.94 -21.75 -8.10
C GLU A 65 -16.31 -21.57 -8.76
N GLU A 66 -16.92 -20.38 -8.68
CA GLU A 66 -18.20 -20.09 -9.34
C GLU A 66 -18.08 -20.19 -10.86
N PHE A 67 -17.01 -19.66 -11.44
CA PHE A 67 -16.73 -19.76 -12.87
C PHE A 67 -16.61 -21.23 -13.31
N ALA A 68 -15.86 -22.06 -12.57
CA ALA A 68 -15.73 -23.48 -12.86
C ALA A 68 -17.07 -24.24 -12.73
N LYS A 69 -17.88 -23.92 -11.71
CA LYS A 69 -19.24 -24.48 -11.54
C LYS A 69 -20.15 -24.12 -12.71
N ASN A 70 -20.09 -22.89 -13.21
CA ASN A 70 -20.89 -22.47 -14.36
C ASN A 70 -20.43 -23.15 -15.66
N GLN A 71 -19.12 -23.20 -15.91
CA GLN A 71 -18.57 -23.88 -17.08
C GLN A 71 -18.93 -25.37 -17.14
N THR A 72 -18.94 -26.06 -15.98
CA THR A 72 -19.36 -27.47 -15.90
C THR A 72 -20.86 -27.65 -16.11
N ARG A 73 -21.71 -26.71 -15.65
CA ARG A 73 -23.16 -26.70 -15.92
C ARG A 73 -23.47 -26.53 -17.41
N ASP A 74 -22.78 -25.60 -18.08
CA ASP A 74 -22.96 -25.38 -19.52
C ASP A 74 -22.55 -26.63 -20.34
N ALA A 75 -21.44 -27.26 -19.96
CA ALA A 75 -20.98 -28.50 -20.58
C ALA A 75 -21.92 -29.70 -20.35
N SER A 76 -22.67 -29.72 -19.25
CA SER A 76 -23.64 -30.79 -18.98
C SER A 76 -25.01 -30.55 -19.64
N GLN A 77 -25.43 -29.29 -19.84
CA GLN A 77 -26.62 -28.97 -20.64
C GLN A 77 -26.46 -29.31 -22.12
N HIS A 78 -25.25 -29.20 -22.68
CA HIS A 78 -24.97 -29.57 -24.07
C HIS A 78 -24.94 -31.09 -24.33
N LYS A 79 -24.98 -31.94 -23.29
CA LYS A 79 -24.94 -33.40 -23.42
C LYS A 79 -26.32 -34.07 -23.43
N ILE A 80 -27.41 -33.31 -23.29
CA ILE A 80 -28.77 -33.86 -23.41
C ILE A 80 -29.13 -33.86 -24.90
N PRO A 81 -29.23 -35.04 -25.57
CA PRO A 81 -29.68 -35.08 -26.96
C PRO A 81 -31.13 -34.60 -27.01
N ARG A 82 -31.43 -33.64 -27.89
CA ARG A 82 -32.83 -33.33 -28.22
C ARG A 82 -33.43 -34.56 -28.90
N LEU A 83 -34.38 -35.20 -28.21
CA LEU A 83 -35.24 -36.26 -28.74
C LEU A 83 -36.06 -35.75 -29.93
#